data_AF-A0A2N8ZM79-F1
#
_entry.id   AF-A0A2N8ZM79-F1
#
_cell.length_a   1.000
_cell.length_b   1.000
_cell.length_c   1.000
_cell.angle_alpha   90.00
_cell.angle_beta   90.00
_cell.angle_gamma   90.00
#
_symmetry.space_group_name_H-M   'P 1'
#
loop_
_entity.id
_entity.type
_entity.pdbx_description
1 polymer ?
#
loop_
_entity_poly.entity_id
_entity_poly.type
_entity_poly.pdbx_seq_one_letter_code
_entity_poly.pdbx_strand_id
1 'polypeptide(L)'
;MICGAPSYFESHECPTEPNELLRHNCFGYTHPSSGTFDWLFKRNSDTYILKVNGNFSSDNSAALKKAALKGNGLAYLPTCLVYDELQSGELVEVLSDHVGKEVGIYAVYPYTRKPAKRIQALIDHIRDCYLERKHCF
;
A
#
# COMPACT_ATOMS: atom_id res chain seq x y z
N MET A 1 -0.54 2.11 -3.10
CA MET A 1 -0.40 1.70 -4.51
C MET A 1 -0.70 0.22 -4.69
N ILE A 2 -0.94 -0.23 -5.93
CA ILE A 2 -1.06 -1.65 -6.28
C ILE A 2 0.14 -2.01 -7.17
N CYS A 3 0.79 -3.15 -6.90
CA CYS A 3 1.99 -3.54 -7.62
C CYS A 3 2.15 -5.06 -7.77
N GLY A 4 2.94 -5.48 -8.74
CA GLY A 4 3.37 -6.86 -8.96
C GLY A 4 4.74 -6.91 -9.64
N ALA A 5 5.44 -8.05 -9.56
CA ALA A 5 6.70 -8.21 -10.26
C ALA A 5 6.49 -8.32 -11.79
N PRO A 6 7.43 -7.86 -12.63
CA PRO A 6 7.37 -8.04 -14.08
C PRO A 6 7.08 -9.49 -14.51
N SER A 7 7.66 -10.47 -13.81
CA SER A 7 7.45 -11.90 -14.09
C SER A 7 6.00 -12.37 -13.92
N TYR A 8 5.21 -11.70 -13.06
CA TYR A 8 3.77 -12.01 -12.95
C TYR A 8 3.02 -11.68 -14.25
N PHE A 9 3.43 -10.60 -14.93
CA PHE A 9 2.80 -10.08 -16.14
C PHE A 9 3.27 -10.79 -17.42
N GLU A 10 4.25 -11.69 -17.34
CA GLU A 10 4.60 -12.57 -18.47
C GLU A 10 3.47 -13.54 -18.80
N SER A 11 2.65 -13.90 -17.80
CA SER A 11 1.53 -14.83 -17.94
C SER A 11 0.15 -14.19 -17.72
N HIS A 12 0.10 -12.91 -17.37
CA HIS A 12 -1.13 -12.18 -17.08
C HIS A 12 -1.09 -10.78 -17.68
N GLU A 13 -2.16 -10.38 -18.37
CA GLU A 13 -2.28 -9.03 -18.91
C GLU A 13 -2.24 -7.98 -17.77
N CYS A 14 -1.57 -6.86 -17.98
CA CYS A 14 -1.51 -5.80 -16.97
C CYS A 14 -2.90 -5.15 -16.83
N PRO A 15 -3.50 -5.11 -15.62
CA PRO A 15 -4.83 -4.54 -15.45
C PRO A 15 -4.81 -3.03 -15.68
N THR A 16 -5.75 -2.57 -16.50
CA THR A 16 -5.99 -1.15 -16.81
C THR A 16 -7.19 -0.60 -16.06
N GLU A 17 -8.11 -1.46 -15.61
CA GLU A 17 -9.30 -1.08 -14.84
C GLU A 17 -9.44 -1.92 -13.57
N PRO A 18 -9.96 -1.37 -12.45
CA PRO A 18 -10.09 -2.10 -11.18
C PRO A 18 -10.81 -3.44 -11.29
N ASN A 19 -11.86 -3.52 -12.11
CA ASN A 19 -12.65 -4.76 -12.27
C ASN A 19 -11.84 -5.93 -12.87
N GLU A 20 -10.74 -5.65 -13.58
CA GLU A 20 -9.88 -6.68 -14.14
C GLU A 20 -9.14 -7.46 -13.04
N LEU A 21 -8.95 -6.87 -11.86
CA LEU A 21 -8.37 -7.54 -10.69
C LEU A 21 -9.12 -8.79 -10.24
N LEU A 22 -10.40 -8.95 -10.62
CA LEU A 22 -11.17 -10.16 -10.34
C LEU A 22 -10.61 -11.40 -11.06
N ARG A 23 -9.75 -11.20 -12.06
CA ARG A 23 -9.03 -12.25 -12.82
C ARG A 23 -7.59 -12.42 -12.36
N HIS A 24 -7.13 -11.63 -11.38
CA HIS A 24 -5.76 -11.67 -10.87
C HIS A 24 -5.70 -12.29 -9.49
N ASN A 25 -4.57 -12.90 -9.17
CA ASN A 25 -4.31 -13.34 -7.80
C ASN A 25 -3.92 -12.12 -6.96
N CYS A 26 -4.84 -11.63 -6.12
CA CYS A 26 -4.63 -10.45 -5.31
C CYS A 26 -4.40 -10.82 -3.84
N PHE A 27 -3.37 -10.26 -3.21
CA PHE A 27 -3.09 -10.55 -1.80
C PHE A 27 -3.91 -9.69 -0.84
N GLY A 28 -4.39 -10.33 0.21
CA GLY A 28 -5.19 -9.69 1.25
C GLY A 28 -4.39 -9.31 2.49
N TYR A 29 -4.86 -8.29 3.22
CA TYR A 29 -4.43 -8.13 4.61
C TYR A 29 -5.29 -9.03 5.49
N THR A 30 -4.72 -9.72 6.48
CA THR A 30 -5.55 -10.47 7.45
C THR A 30 -6.12 -9.50 8.49
N HIS A 31 -7.40 -9.65 8.83
CA HIS A 31 -8.13 -8.82 9.81
C HIS A 31 -8.22 -7.29 9.57
N PRO A 32 -8.29 -6.76 8.34
CA PRO A 32 -8.61 -5.35 8.15
C PRO A 32 -10.08 -5.09 8.53
N SER A 33 -10.36 -3.90 9.06
CA SER A 33 -11.72 -3.47 9.39
C SER A 33 -12.69 -3.51 8.21
N SER A 34 -12.17 -3.40 6.99
CA SER A 34 -12.94 -3.42 5.74
C SER A 34 -13.17 -4.81 5.15
N GLY A 35 -12.45 -5.85 5.59
CA GLY A 35 -12.47 -7.19 4.96
C GLY A 35 -11.18 -7.55 4.22
N THR A 36 -10.75 -8.81 4.33
CA THR A 36 -9.39 -9.28 3.93
C THR A 36 -8.99 -8.90 2.50
N PHE A 37 -9.95 -8.94 1.58
CA PHE A 37 -9.76 -8.67 0.15
C PHE A 37 -10.55 -7.45 -0.33
N ASP A 38 -10.91 -6.56 0.58
CA ASP A 38 -11.70 -5.37 0.25
C ASP A 38 -10.75 -4.22 -0.05
N TRP A 39 -10.49 -4.00 -1.34
CA TRP A 39 -9.55 -2.99 -1.84
C TRP A 39 -10.29 -1.69 -2.17
N LEU A 40 -9.76 -0.56 -1.70
CA LEU A 40 -10.37 0.76 -1.88
C LEU A 40 -9.89 1.44 -3.17
N PHE A 41 -10.84 1.86 -4.00
CA PHE A 41 -10.63 2.56 -5.27
C PHE A 41 -11.34 3.91 -5.27
N LYS A 42 -10.89 4.83 -6.12
CA LYS A 42 -11.55 6.11 -6.37
C LYS A 42 -12.44 6.03 -7.62
N ARG A 43 -13.58 6.72 -7.57
CA ARG A 43 -14.47 6.99 -8.69
C ARG A 43 -14.94 8.43 -8.56
N ASN A 44 -14.44 9.31 -9.42
CA ASN A 44 -14.66 10.75 -9.33
C ASN A 44 -14.21 11.30 -7.96
N SER A 45 -15.13 11.96 -7.22
CA SER A 45 -14.89 12.49 -5.88
C SER A 45 -15.07 11.45 -4.75
N ASP A 46 -15.59 10.27 -5.07
CA ASP A 46 -15.97 9.26 -4.09
C ASP A 46 -15.01 8.07 -4.11
N THR A 47 -14.99 7.31 -3.01
CA THR A 47 -14.30 6.03 -2.93
C THR A 47 -15.29 4.88 -2.89
N TYR A 48 -14.92 3.75 -3.49
CA TYR A 48 -15.69 2.51 -3.42
C TYR A 48 -14.78 1.32 -3.12
N ILE A 49 -15.37 0.27 -2.56
CA ILE A 49 -14.68 -0.98 -2.25
C ILE A 49 -14.92 -1.95 -3.40
N LEU A 50 -13.84 -2.54 -3.91
CA LEU A 50 -13.87 -3.71 -4.77
C LEU A 50 -13.36 -4.91 -3.97
N LYS A 51 -14.19 -5.95 -3.88
CA LYS A 51 -13.80 -7.22 -3.27
C LYS A 51 -13.03 -8.07 -4.28
N VAL A 52 -11.72 -8.11 -4.13
CA VAL A 52 -10.83 -8.95 -4.96
C VAL A 52 -10.77 -10.37 -4.43
N ASN A 53 -10.04 -11.26 -5.11
CA ASN A 53 -9.81 -12.62 -4.70
C ASN A 53 -8.33 -12.99 -4.80
N GLY A 54 -7.91 -13.98 -4.01
CA GLY A 54 -6.57 -14.51 -4.10
C GLY A 54 -6.31 -15.61 -3.09
N ASN A 55 -5.12 -16.20 -3.19
CA ASN A 55 -4.73 -17.39 -2.43
C ASN A 55 -3.89 -17.09 -1.19
N PHE A 56 -3.57 -15.83 -0.93
CA PHE A 56 -2.67 -15.44 0.15
C PHE A 56 -3.14 -14.18 0.86
N SER A 57 -3.14 -14.22 2.19
CA SER A 57 -3.32 -13.04 3.03
C SER A 57 -2.37 -13.05 4.22
N SER A 58 -1.96 -11.86 4.65
CA SER A 58 -1.07 -11.69 5.81
C SER A 58 -1.35 -10.36 6.49
N ASP A 59 -1.20 -10.30 7.80
CA ASP A 59 -1.16 -9.05 8.56
C ASP A 59 0.20 -8.33 8.46
N ASN A 60 1.18 -8.95 7.79
CA ASN A 60 2.52 -8.42 7.60
C ASN A 60 2.74 -7.96 6.15
N SER A 61 2.87 -6.65 5.96
CA SER A 61 3.10 -6.04 4.65
C SER A 61 4.42 -6.47 3.99
N ALA A 62 5.45 -6.80 4.78
CA ALA A 62 6.71 -7.33 4.25
C ALA A 62 6.56 -8.75 3.67
N ALA A 63 5.65 -9.56 4.21
CA ALA A 63 5.34 -10.87 3.66
C ALA A 63 4.59 -10.74 2.32
N LEU A 64 3.63 -9.82 2.24
CA LEU A 64 2.92 -9.50 1.00
C LEU A 64 3.86 -8.98 -0.09
N LYS A 65 4.77 -8.06 0.27
CA LYS A 65 5.84 -7.56 -0.62
C LYS A 65 6.70 -8.69 -1.17
N LYS A 66 7.19 -9.58 -0.31
CA LYS A 66 8.01 -10.74 -0.74
C LYS A 66 7.26 -11.66 -1.69
N ALA A 67 5.96 -11.90 -1.46
CA ALA A 67 5.15 -12.70 -2.36
C ALA A 67 4.99 -12.02 -3.73
N ALA A 68 4.80 -10.69 -3.76
CA ALA A 68 4.68 -9.92 -5.00
C ALA A 68 5.99 -9.93 -5.81
N LEU A 69 7.13 -9.75 -5.15
CA LEU A 69 8.47 -9.84 -5.74
C LEU A 69 8.78 -11.21 -6.34
N LYS A 70 8.15 -12.28 -5.85
CA LYS A 70 8.26 -13.63 -6.41
C LYS A 70 7.30 -13.88 -7.56
N GLY A 71 6.56 -12.88 -8.01
CA GLY A 71 5.63 -13.00 -9.14
C GLY A 71 4.40 -13.83 -8.83
N ASN A 72 4.04 -13.97 -7.54
CA ASN A 72 2.91 -14.82 -7.16
C ASN A 72 1.55 -14.12 -7.26
N GLY A 73 1.51 -12.82 -7.53
CA GLY A 73 0.27 -12.03 -7.52
C GLY A 73 0.49 -10.53 -7.34
N LEU A 74 -0.62 -9.82 -7.16
CA LEU A 74 -0.67 -8.38 -6.96
C LEU A 74 -0.85 -8.02 -5.48
N ALA A 75 -0.19 -6.97 -5.02
CA ALA A 75 -0.26 -6.49 -3.65
C ALA A 75 -0.69 -5.03 -3.57
N TYR A 76 -1.58 -4.71 -2.64
CA TYR A 76 -1.94 -3.34 -2.29
C TYR A 76 -1.10 -2.85 -1.11
N LEU A 77 -0.01 -2.14 -1.39
CA LEU A 77 1.01 -1.78 -0.40
C LEU A 77 1.18 -0.26 -0.26
N PRO A 78 1.68 0.23 0.90
CA PRO A 78 2.20 1.59 1.01
C PRO A 78 3.42 1.79 0.10
N THR A 79 3.50 2.90 -0.61
CA THR A 79 4.59 3.21 -1.55
C THR A 79 5.96 3.19 -0.88
N CYS A 80 6.06 3.76 0.31
CA CYS A 80 7.30 3.81 1.09
C CYS A 80 7.88 2.43 1.46
N LEU A 81 7.06 1.37 1.44
CA LEU A 81 7.53 0.01 1.70
C LEU A 81 8.23 -0.62 0.49
N VAL A 82 7.88 -0.19 -0.72
CA VAL A 82 8.31 -0.79 -1.99
C VAL A 82 9.09 0.18 -2.86
N TYR A 83 9.45 1.35 -2.34
CA TYR A 83 10.08 2.43 -3.10
C TYR A 83 11.33 1.97 -3.86
N ASP A 84 12.24 1.26 -3.18
CA ASP A 84 13.49 0.79 -3.79
C ASP A 84 13.22 -0.20 -4.94
N GLU A 85 12.22 -1.08 -4.77
CA GLU A 85 11.84 -2.07 -5.79
C GLU A 85 11.13 -1.46 -6.99
N LEU A 86 10.45 -0.32 -6.80
CA LEU A 86 9.93 0.47 -7.92
C LEU A 86 11.05 1.15 -8.68
N GLN A 87 12.07 1.68 -7.98
CA GLN A 87 13.23 2.30 -8.62
C GLN A 87 14.08 1.28 -9.38
N SER A 88 14.23 0.06 -8.84
CA SER A 88 14.98 -1.02 -9.50
C SER A 88 14.19 -1.71 -10.62
N GLY A 89 12.88 -1.52 -10.69
CA GLY A 89 11.99 -2.21 -11.63
C GLY A 89 11.64 -3.65 -11.23
N GLU A 90 11.99 -4.07 -10.01
CA GLU A 90 11.59 -5.37 -9.45
C GLU A 90 10.09 -5.45 -9.17
N LEU A 91 9.44 -4.30 -8.96
CA LEU A 91 7.99 -4.16 -8.91
C LEU A 91 7.53 -3.08 -9.90
N VAL A 92 6.37 -3.32 -10.50
CA VAL A 92 5.70 -2.38 -11.39
C VAL A 92 4.38 -1.95 -10.75
N GLU A 93 4.14 -0.64 -10.73
CA GLU A 93 2.85 -0.09 -10.31
C GLU A 93 1.78 -0.32 -11.36
N VAL A 94 0.57 -0.67 -10.92
CA VAL A 94 -0.61 -0.80 -11.77
C VAL A 94 -1.77 0.00 -11.18
N LEU A 95 -2.70 0.43 -12.04
CA LEU A 95 -3.91 1.15 -11.65
C LEU A 95 -3.65 2.43 -10.81
N SER A 96 -2.52 3.12 -11.05
CA SER A 96 -2.13 4.35 -10.34
C SER A 96 -3.26 5.40 -10.30
N ASP A 97 -4.03 5.49 -11.37
CA ASP A 97 -5.15 6.42 -11.51
C ASP A 97 -6.46 5.95 -10.87
N HIS A 98 -6.50 4.79 -10.23
CA HIS A 98 -7.70 4.25 -9.60
C HIS A 98 -7.56 4.00 -8.10
N VAL A 99 -6.35 3.98 -7.56
CA VAL A 99 -6.10 3.78 -6.12
C VAL A 99 -6.80 4.88 -5.30
N GLY A 100 -7.65 4.46 -4.35
CA GLY A 100 -8.40 5.37 -3.47
C GLY A 100 -7.89 5.43 -2.03
N LYS A 101 -6.92 4.59 -1.66
CA LYS A 101 -6.41 4.52 -0.29
C LYS A 101 -5.25 5.49 -0.08
N GLU A 102 -5.52 6.55 0.66
CA GLU A 102 -4.51 7.46 1.22
C GLU A 102 -4.37 7.17 2.72
N VAL A 103 -3.14 7.01 3.20
CA VAL A 103 -2.85 6.70 4.60
C VAL A 103 -1.87 7.74 5.14
N GLY A 104 -2.25 8.39 6.25
CA GLY A 104 -1.37 9.33 6.94
C GLY A 104 -0.40 8.66 7.92
N ILE A 105 0.68 9.36 8.24
CA ILE A 105 1.58 9.02 9.34
C ILE A 105 1.20 9.91 10.53
N TYR A 106 0.93 9.29 11.68
CA TYR A 106 0.45 9.98 12.87
C TYR A 106 1.37 9.74 14.06
N ALA A 107 1.73 10.80 14.79
CA ALA A 107 2.33 10.69 16.10
C ALA A 107 1.21 10.55 17.16
N VAL A 108 1.09 9.37 17.77
CA VAL A 108 0.07 9.09 18.78
C VAL A 108 0.74 9.06 20.16
N TYR A 109 0.28 9.93 21.07
CA TYR A 109 0.78 10.03 22.44
C TYR A 109 -0.34 10.44 23.41
N PRO A 110 -0.25 10.09 24.70
CA PRO A 110 -1.28 10.43 25.67
C PRO A 110 -1.52 11.93 25.76
N TYR A 111 -2.79 12.33 25.84
CA TYR A 111 -3.15 13.72 26.08
C TYR A 111 -2.59 14.21 27.42
N THR A 112 -1.91 15.35 27.40
CA THR A 112 -1.46 16.05 28.61
C THR A 112 -1.67 17.55 28.42
N ARG A 113 -2.10 18.25 29.48
CA ARG A 113 -2.33 19.72 29.41
C ARG A 113 -1.06 20.52 29.04
N LYS A 114 0.12 19.97 29.35
CA LYS A 114 1.43 20.53 28.98
C LYS A 114 2.30 19.39 28.46
N PRO A 115 2.33 19.16 27.13
CA PRO A 115 3.20 18.17 26.52
C PRO A 115 4.66 18.44 26.95
N ALA A 116 5.38 17.38 27.31
CA ALA A 116 6.78 17.53 27.68
C ALA A 116 7.58 18.02 26.45
N LYS A 117 8.37 19.08 26.61
CA LYS A 117 9.16 19.68 25.50
C LYS A 117 10.02 18.66 24.76
N ARG A 118 10.55 17.65 25.46
CA ARG A 118 11.33 16.56 24.86
C ARG A 118 10.52 15.72 23.85
N ILE A 119 9.23 15.50 24.12
CA ILE A 119 8.34 14.75 23.22
C ILE A 119 8.04 15.59 21.98
N GLN A 120 7.77 16.88 22.17
CA GLN A 120 7.54 17.81 21.06
C GLN A 120 8.77 17.88 20.14
N ALA A 121 9.97 18.06 20.72
CA ALA A 121 11.22 18.08 19.97
C ALA A 121 11.47 16.78 19.18
N LEU A 122 11.14 15.63 19.77
CA LEU A 122 11.24 14.34 19.08
C LEU A 122 10.25 14.23 17.92
N ILE A 123 8.99 14.63 18.13
CA ILE A 123 7.96 14.63 17.08
C ILE A 123 8.34 15.55 15.93
N ASP A 124 8.81 16.76 16.23
CA ASP A 124 9.27 17.71 15.22
C ASP A 124 10.46 17.13 14.44
N HIS A 125 11.45 16.55 15.12
CA HIS A 125 12.58 15.90 14.46
C HIS A 125 12.16 14.76 13.52
N ILE A 126 11.27 13.86 13.98
CA ILE A 126 10.77 12.75 13.17
C ILE A 126 9.95 13.27 11.97
N ARG A 127 9.09 14.26 12.18
CA ARG A 127 8.30 14.89 11.12
C ARG A 127 9.22 15.46 10.04
N ASP A 128 10.25 16.21 10.45
CA ASP A 128 11.16 16.86 9.52
C ASP A 128 11.95 15.81 8.71
N CYS A 129 12.38 14.71 9.34
CA CYS A 129 12.97 13.56 8.64
C CYS A 129 12.02 12.92 7.60
N TYR A 130 10.72 12.84 7.89
CA TYR A 130 9.74 12.33 6.92
C TYR A 130 9.51 13.31 5.77
N LEU A 131 9.49 14.62 6.05
CA LEU A 131 9.35 15.67 5.03
C LEU A 131 10.54 15.70 4.05
N GLU A 132 11.77 15.49 4.55
CA GLU A 132 12.96 15.36 3.71
C GLU A 132 12.89 14.16 2.76
N ARG A 133 12.18 13.09 3.16
CA ARG A 133 11.99 11.86 2.38
C ARG A 133 10.66 11.80 1.65
N LYS A 134 9.97 12.92 1.46
CA LYS A 134 8.63 12.97 0.85
C LYS A 134 8.55 12.29 -0.53
N HIS A 135 9.65 12.23 -1.27
CA HIS A 135 9.75 11.56 -2.57
C HIS A 135 9.56 10.02 -2.50
N CYS A 136 9.72 9.41 -1.33
CA CYS A 136 9.50 7.97 -1.12
C CYS A 136 8.05 7.60 -0.77
N PHE A 137 7.18 8.59 -0.56
CA PHE A 137 5.82 8.39 -0.05
C PHE A 137 4.76 8.61 -1.13
#